data_AF-F4B7T6-F1
#
_entry.id   AF-F4B7T6-F1
#
_cell.length_a   1.000
_cell.length_b   1.000
_cell.length_c   1.000
_cell.angle_alpha   90.00
_cell.angle_beta   90.00
_cell.angle_gamma   90.00
#
_symmetry.space_group_name_H-M   'P 1'
#
loop_
_entity.id
_entity.type
_entity.pdbx_description
1 polymer ?
#
loop_
_entity_poly.entity_id
_entity_poly.type
_entity_poly.pdbx_seq_one_letter_code
_entity_poly.pdbx_strand_id
1 'polypeptide(L)'
;MMIAVSPFNTRFGLASKSDSDFLALLPFDDDKIIASLILGSFIVNVIFLSIFMYWFIEALGIAGATIIPAFALLSSSLPAVLYNLNNRRKILIDLVIVTWFISAIFNFQLSPISMFYGYFEGYVISYAFAFVTFSIALKKFNFSSYSNFTVSSEKGEVKEEISFKSSNPLVLTLTRNLRILEVGGRVNWMGVSTFVSRRVELWKVMLGSSISAIILYFILSRINDGSFLVFYVLFGGWFFMIMIASAAFITEPIWLDMNVMTPEEFSRYYLTSKALSIAIILSPFAILSLILGYLGDALGFIVFIPLSSIFIMSLYARYYQQRYNMPINVSPIRLLVSLLTSIPLIPLIILSFLPAYLILCLPIMFSFIVFYLTISLPFIFSKSYWESTIEKIVTSVT
;
A
#
# COMPACT_ATOMS: atom_id res chain seq x y z
N MET A 1 1.52 -16.28 -5.73
CA MET A 1 0.99 -15.45 -6.83
C MET A 1 0.72 -14.07 -6.28
N MET A 2 1.73 -13.20 -6.26
CA MET A 2 1.52 -11.78 -5.96
C MET A 2 0.72 -11.21 -7.12
N ILE A 3 -0.52 -10.81 -6.84
CA ILE A 3 -1.25 -9.96 -7.76
C ILE A 3 -0.66 -8.58 -7.49
N ALA A 4 0.20 -8.09 -8.39
CA ALA A 4 0.59 -6.70 -8.38
C ALA A 4 -0.69 -5.89 -8.64
N VAL A 5 -1.33 -5.45 -7.58
CA VAL A 5 -2.47 -4.54 -7.68
C VAL A 5 -1.94 -3.19 -7.26
N SER A 6 -1.99 -2.23 -8.19
CA SER A 6 -1.67 -0.84 -7.88
C SER A 6 -2.53 -0.38 -6.71
N PRO A 7 -1.92 -0.04 -5.57
CA PRO A 7 -2.64 0.61 -4.48
C PRO A 7 -3.05 2.04 -4.82
N PHE A 8 -2.51 2.58 -5.92
CA PHE A 8 -2.79 3.92 -6.43
C PHE A 8 -3.97 3.95 -7.40
N ASN A 9 -4.68 2.84 -7.62
CA ASN A 9 -5.86 2.85 -8.45
C ASN A 9 -7.08 3.35 -7.67
N THR A 10 -7.11 4.61 -7.24
CA THR A 10 -8.29 5.16 -6.57
C THR A 10 -9.45 5.44 -7.53
N ARG A 11 -9.30 5.38 -8.87
CA ARG A 11 -10.32 5.96 -9.76
C ARG A 11 -10.50 5.21 -11.08
N PHE A 12 -11.27 4.13 -11.06
CA PHE A 12 -12.69 4.16 -11.49
C PHE A 12 -13.76 4.41 -10.39
N GLY A 13 -13.37 4.78 -9.17
CA GLY A 13 -14.30 5.13 -8.07
C GLY A 13 -15.08 6.45 -8.19
N LEU A 14 -15.39 6.93 -9.40
CA LEU A 14 -16.42 7.97 -9.59
C LEU A 14 -17.82 7.38 -9.74
N ALA A 15 -17.91 6.08 -10.02
CA ALA A 15 -19.15 5.36 -10.14
C ALA A 15 -19.12 4.16 -9.18
N SER A 16 -20.02 4.15 -8.20
CA SER A 16 -20.37 2.93 -7.48
C SER A 16 -20.96 1.88 -8.43
N LYS A 17 -21.14 0.63 -7.99
CA LYS A 17 -21.79 -0.38 -8.82
C LYS A 17 -23.18 0.08 -9.31
N SER A 18 -23.95 0.75 -8.45
CA SER A 18 -25.23 1.35 -8.84
C SER A 18 -25.07 2.45 -9.88
N ASP A 19 -24.01 3.26 -9.80
CA ASP A 19 -23.75 4.30 -10.79
C ASP A 19 -23.26 3.68 -12.12
N SER A 20 -22.48 2.61 -12.09
CA SER A 20 -22.07 1.92 -13.31
C SER A 20 -23.24 1.23 -14.01
N ASP A 21 -24.15 0.63 -13.23
CA ASP A 21 -25.37 0.02 -13.74
C ASP A 21 -26.31 1.09 -14.32
N PHE A 22 -26.41 2.25 -13.67
CA PHE A 22 -27.15 3.41 -14.20
C PHE A 22 -26.52 3.98 -15.47
N LEU A 23 -25.22 4.22 -15.49
CA LEU A 23 -24.48 4.76 -16.64
C LEU A 23 -24.56 3.82 -17.84
N ALA A 24 -24.60 2.50 -17.62
CA ALA A 24 -24.72 1.50 -18.68
C ALA A 24 -26.11 1.50 -19.34
N LEU A 25 -27.12 2.06 -18.66
CA LEU A 25 -28.48 2.19 -19.18
C LEU A 25 -28.71 3.53 -19.91
N LEU A 26 -27.75 4.47 -19.83
CA LEU A 26 -27.88 5.76 -20.52
C LEU A 26 -27.60 5.60 -22.02
N PRO A 27 -28.29 6.37 -22.88
CA PRO A 27 -28.11 6.33 -24.33
C PRO A 27 -26.85 7.12 -24.78
N PHE A 28 -25.71 6.86 -24.14
CA PHE A 28 -24.42 7.45 -24.49
C PHE A 28 -23.49 6.38 -25.06
N ASP A 29 -22.62 6.79 -25.99
CA ASP A 29 -21.57 5.92 -26.52
C ASP A 29 -20.58 5.55 -25.39
N ASP A 30 -20.20 4.27 -25.30
CA ASP A 30 -19.23 3.75 -24.32
C ASP A 30 -17.95 4.60 -24.27
N ASP A 31 -17.42 5.01 -25.43
CA ASP A 31 -16.22 5.83 -25.54
C ASP A 31 -16.32 7.16 -24.77
N LYS A 32 -17.50 7.78 -24.74
CA LYS A 32 -17.76 9.04 -24.02
C LYS A 32 -17.82 8.81 -22.52
N ILE A 33 -18.48 7.73 -22.10
CA ILE A 33 -18.54 7.33 -20.69
C ILE A 33 -17.12 7.01 -20.18
N ILE A 34 -16.35 6.24 -20.94
CA ILE A 34 -14.96 5.86 -20.62
C ILE A 34 -14.06 7.09 -20.55
N ALA A 35 -14.14 7.99 -21.54
CA ALA A 35 -13.38 9.24 -21.53
C ALA A 35 -13.71 10.07 -20.29
N SER A 36 -14.99 10.20 -19.93
CA SER A 36 -15.42 10.96 -18.75
C SER A 36 -14.86 10.37 -17.45
N LEU A 37 -14.84 9.04 -17.31
CA LEU A 37 -14.31 8.35 -16.14
C LEU A 37 -12.78 8.50 -16.04
N ILE A 38 -12.06 8.35 -17.15
CA ILE A 38 -10.59 8.50 -17.18
C ILE A 38 -10.20 9.95 -16.92
N LEU A 39 -10.91 10.94 -17.48
CA LEU A 39 -10.65 12.36 -17.24
C LEU A 39 -10.96 12.76 -15.79
N GLY A 40 -12.06 12.26 -15.22
CA GLY A 40 -12.37 12.48 -13.80
C GLY A 40 -11.35 11.83 -12.86
N SER A 41 -10.80 10.66 -13.24
CA SER A 41 -9.66 10.05 -12.55
C SER A 41 -8.39 10.89 -12.68
N PHE A 42 -8.10 11.39 -13.88
CA PHE A 42 -6.93 12.21 -14.17
C PHE A 42 -6.90 13.45 -13.27
N ILE A 43 -8.01 14.20 -13.16
CA ILE A 43 -8.08 15.41 -12.33
C ILE A 43 -7.66 15.14 -10.89
N VAL A 44 -8.13 14.05 -10.30
CA VAL A 44 -7.77 13.78 -8.90
C VAL A 44 -6.40 13.14 -8.76
N ASN A 45 -5.94 12.35 -9.73
CA ASN A 45 -4.55 11.93 -9.74
C ASN A 45 -3.61 13.15 -9.82
N VAL A 46 -3.98 14.21 -10.56
CA VAL A 46 -3.24 15.48 -10.58
C VAL A 46 -3.24 16.12 -9.19
N ILE A 47 -4.41 16.27 -8.54
CA ILE A 47 -4.48 16.85 -7.18
C ILE A 47 -3.62 16.03 -6.20
N PHE A 48 -3.71 14.70 -6.26
CA PHE A 48 -2.95 13.81 -5.39
C PHE A 48 -1.45 13.90 -5.64
N LEU A 49 -1.01 13.80 -6.89
CA LEU A 49 0.41 13.91 -7.25
C LEU A 49 0.96 15.31 -7.01
N SER A 50 0.11 16.34 -7.01
CA SER A 50 0.51 17.71 -6.65
C SER A 50 0.95 17.85 -5.20
N ILE A 51 0.54 16.94 -4.30
CA ILE A 51 1.08 16.88 -2.92
C ILE A 51 2.60 16.62 -2.95
N PHE A 52 3.06 15.90 -3.97
CA PHE A 52 4.47 15.60 -4.19
C PHE A 52 5.17 16.63 -5.09
N MET A 53 4.52 17.76 -5.41
CA MET A 53 5.06 18.76 -6.33
C MET A 53 6.43 19.29 -5.89
N TYR A 54 6.62 19.52 -4.59
CA TYR A 54 7.91 19.93 -4.03
C TYR A 54 9.04 18.97 -4.44
N TRP A 55 8.80 17.65 -4.38
CA TRP A 55 9.79 16.62 -4.73
C TRP A 55 10.11 16.59 -6.23
N PHE A 56 9.11 16.78 -7.09
CA PHE A 56 9.36 16.90 -8.53
C PHE A 56 10.18 18.16 -8.85
N ILE A 57 9.92 19.27 -8.15
CA ILE A 57 10.66 20.51 -8.36
C ILE A 57 12.10 20.39 -7.85
N GLU A 58 12.31 19.74 -6.71
CA GLU A 58 13.65 19.52 -6.17
C GLU A 58 14.50 18.66 -7.13
N ALA A 59 13.92 17.57 -7.66
CA ALA A 59 14.66 16.63 -8.50
C ALA A 59 14.88 17.12 -9.95
N LEU A 60 13.95 17.90 -10.50
CA LEU A 60 13.93 18.25 -11.94
C LEU A 60 13.92 19.76 -12.20
N GLY A 61 13.97 20.59 -11.16
CA GLY A 61 13.70 22.02 -11.24
C GLY A 61 12.23 22.32 -11.54
N ILE A 62 11.91 23.57 -11.90
CA ILE A 62 10.53 24.01 -12.21
C ILE A 62 9.88 23.13 -13.30
N ALA A 63 10.67 22.56 -14.21
CA ALA A 63 10.22 21.62 -15.23
C ALA A 63 9.57 20.36 -14.63
N GLY A 64 9.93 19.95 -13.42
CA GLY A 64 9.31 18.84 -12.70
C GLY A 64 7.81 19.02 -12.46
N ALA A 65 7.31 20.26 -12.29
CA ALA A 65 5.87 20.49 -12.16
C ALA A 65 5.11 20.08 -13.44
N THR A 66 5.77 20.19 -14.60
CA THR A 66 5.16 19.88 -15.90
C THR A 66 5.00 18.39 -16.14
N ILE A 67 5.62 17.49 -15.38
CA ILE A 67 5.51 16.04 -15.59
C ILE A 67 4.33 15.40 -14.85
N ILE A 68 3.82 16.09 -13.82
CA ILE A 68 2.71 15.62 -12.98
C ILE A 68 1.48 15.21 -13.83
N PRO A 69 1.04 15.97 -14.84
CA PRO A 69 -0.06 15.56 -15.72
C PRO A 69 0.22 14.25 -16.47
N ALA A 70 1.44 14.03 -16.96
CA ALA A 70 1.79 12.80 -17.69
C ALA A 70 1.66 11.57 -16.78
N PHE A 71 2.23 11.62 -15.58
CA PHE A 71 2.09 10.52 -14.61
C PHE A 71 0.65 10.35 -14.10
N ALA A 72 -0.11 11.43 -13.93
CA ALA A 72 -1.51 11.36 -13.56
C ALA A 72 -2.36 10.63 -14.62
N LEU A 73 -2.09 10.92 -15.90
CA LEU A 73 -2.78 10.31 -17.05
C LEU A 73 -2.35 8.85 -17.25
N LEU A 74 -1.08 8.52 -17.03
CA LEU A 74 -0.61 7.13 -17.02
C LEU A 74 -1.30 6.33 -15.91
N SER A 75 -1.35 6.87 -14.70
CA SER A 75 -2.00 6.24 -13.55
C SER A 75 -3.49 6.00 -13.77
N SER A 76 -4.19 6.89 -14.49
CA SER A 76 -5.62 6.72 -14.79
C SER A 76 -5.90 5.80 -15.99
N SER A 77 -5.04 5.78 -17.01
CA SER A 77 -5.28 5.05 -18.26
C SER A 77 -4.74 3.62 -18.27
N LEU A 78 -3.57 3.36 -17.67
CA LEU A 78 -2.93 2.05 -17.68
C LEU A 78 -3.82 0.94 -17.09
N PRO A 79 -4.54 1.16 -15.96
CA PRO A 79 -5.45 0.15 -15.42
C PRO A 79 -6.57 -0.23 -16.39
N ALA A 80 -7.08 0.74 -17.16
CA ALA A 80 -8.12 0.52 -18.17
C ALA A 80 -7.60 -0.33 -19.34
N VAL A 81 -6.36 -0.10 -19.79
CA VAL A 81 -5.70 -0.90 -20.84
C VAL A 81 -5.52 -2.36 -20.39
N LEU A 82 -5.06 -2.54 -19.14
CA LEU A 82 -4.76 -3.85 -18.60
C LEU A 82 -6.02 -4.65 -18.26
N TYR A 83 -7.16 -3.98 -18.07
CA TYR A 83 -8.43 -4.56 -17.61
C TYR A 83 -8.76 -5.91 -18.25
N ASN A 84 -8.87 -5.92 -19.59
CA ASN A 84 -9.34 -7.04 -20.40
C ASN A 84 -8.29 -8.15 -20.59
N LEU A 85 -7.11 -8.02 -19.98
CA LEU A 85 -6.03 -8.98 -20.12
C LEU A 85 -6.06 -10.03 -19.01
N ASN A 86 -5.70 -11.27 -19.37
CA ASN A 86 -5.47 -12.34 -18.39
C ASN A 86 -4.29 -11.99 -17.47
N ASN A 87 -4.32 -12.46 -16.22
CA ASN A 87 -3.31 -12.14 -15.20
C ASN A 87 -1.85 -12.41 -15.63
N ARG A 88 -1.60 -13.46 -16.42
CA ARG A 88 -0.25 -13.74 -16.97
C ARG A 88 0.25 -12.62 -17.89
N ARG A 89 -0.63 -12.07 -18.72
CA ARG A 89 -0.30 -10.96 -19.64
C ARG A 89 -0.13 -9.65 -18.89
N LYS A 90 -0.95 -9.41 -17.85
CA LYS A 90 -0.79 -8.26 -16.95
C LYS A 90 0.62 -8.25 -16.33
N ILE A 91 1.01 -9.36 -15.70
CA ILE A 91 2.34 -9.52 -15.08
C ILE A 91 3.47 -9.29 -16.10
N LEU A 92 3.34 -9.82 -17.31
CA LEU A 92 4.37 -9.63 -18.34
C LEU A 92 4.49 -8.16 -18.76
N ILE A 93 3.37 -7.47 -18.96
CA ILE A 93 3.38 -6.04 -19.30
C ILE A 93 3.97 -5.22 -18.15
N ASP A 94 3.59 -5.51 -16.91
CA ASP A 94 4.12 -4.83 -15.72
C ASP A 94 5.64 -5.00 -15.64
N LEU A 95 6.16 -6.22 -15.86
CA LEU A 95 7.61 -6.48 -15.88
C LEU A 95 8.33 -5.69 -16.98
N VAL A 96 7.77 -5.64 -18.18
CA VAL A 96 8.34 -4.87 -19.30
C VAL A 96 8.36 -3.38 -18.97
N ILE A 97 7.26 -2.82 -18.47
CA ILE A 97 7.17 -1.40 -18.09
C ILE A 97 8.17 -1.10 -16.97
N VAL A 98 8.22 -1.92 -15.92
CA VAL A 98 9.16 -1.73 -14.80
C VAL A 98 10.61 -1.77 -15.29
N THR A 99 10.94 -2.72 -16.17
CA THR A 99 12.29 -2.82 -16.72
C THR A 99 12.61 -1.61 -17.61
N TRP A 100 11.64 -1.11 -18.37
CA TRP A 100 11.79 0.09 -19.19
C TRP A 100 11.93 1.37 -18.36
N PHE A 101 11.30 1.45 -17.20
CA PHE A 101 11.52 2.55 -16.27
C PHE A 101 12.94 2.45 -15.69
N ILE A 102 13.29 1.29 -15.13
CA ILE A 102 14.59 1.05 -14.49
C ILE A 102 15.77 1.18 -15.48
N SER A 103 15.56 1.00 -16.79
CA SER A 103 16.65 1.11 -17.77
C SER A 103 17.36 2.48 -17.75
N ALA A 104 16.67 3.54 -17.33
CA ALA A 104 17.28 4.87 -17.17
C ALA A 104 18.52 4.86 -16.25
N ILE A 105 18.51 4.00 -15.22
CA ILE A 105 19.62 3.82 -14.28
C ILE A 105 20.89 3.33 -15.00
N PHE A 106 20.73 2.59 -16.09
CA PHE A 106 21.83 2.08 -16.91
C PHE A 106 22.18 3.02 -18.08
N ASN A 107 21.97 4.33 -17.92
CA ASN A 107 22.19 5.37 -18.92
C ASN A 107 21.38 5.17 -20.22
N PHE A 108 20.25 4.46 -20.15
CA PHE A 108 19.34 4.34 -21.28
C PHE A 108 18.45 5.58 -21.37
N GLN A 109 18.71 6.41 -22.39
CA GLN A 109 18.08 7.71 -22.58
C GLN A 109 16.57 7.60 -22.88
N LEU A 110 16.16 6.51 -23.54
CA LEU A 110 14.79 6.33 -24.00
C LEU A 110 13.91 5.68 -22.93
N SER A 111 13.79 6.28 -21.75
CA SER A 111 12.95 5.78 -20.65
C SER A 111 12.07 6.89 -20.09
N PRO A 112 10.84 6.61 -19.62
CA PRO A 112 9.98 7.64 -19.02
C PRO A 112 10.62 8.37 -17.83
N ILE A 113 11.49 7.70 -17.06
CA ILE A 113 12.15 8.31 -15.90
C ILE A 113 13.57 8.83 -16.20
N SER A 114 14.03 8.80 -17.46
CA SER A 114 15.40 9.23 -17.81
C SER A 114 15.67 10.71 -17.53
N MET A 115 14.62 11.54 -17.45
CA MET A 115 14.72 12.95 -17.03
C MET A 115 15.29 13.15 -15.62
N PHE A 116 15.06 12.20 -14.71
CA PHE A 116 15.67 12.23 -13.37
C PHE A 116 17.19 11.98 -13.40
N TYR A 117 17.71 11.51 -14.52
CA TYR A 117 19.14 11.28 -14.76
C TYR A 117 19.75 12.28 -15.75
N GLY A 118 19.04 13.39 -16.03
CA GLY A 118 19.54 14.48 -16.87
C GLY A 118 19.23 14.36 -18.36
N TYR A 119 18.43 13.38 -18.79
CA TYR A 119 18.03 13.19 -20.18
C TYR A 119 16.68 13.85 -20.49
N PHE A 120 16.67 14.88 -21.34
CA PHE A 120 15.45 15.63 -21.68
C PHE A 120 14.42 14.77 -22.45
N GLU A 121 14.85 13.70 -23.09
CA GLU A 121 14.01 12.74 -23.81
C GLU A 121 12.93 12.14 -22.90
N GLY A 122 13.20 11.98 -21.60
CA GLY A 122 12.28 11.39 -20.64
C GLY A 122 10.96 12.16 -20.51
N TYR A 123 10.98 13.49 -20.68
CA TYR A 123 9.76 14.31 -20.67
C TYR A 123 8.86 13.95 -21.86
N VAL A 124 9.44 13.91 -23.07
CA VAL A 124 8.70 13.61 -24.31
C VAL A 124 8.17 12.18 -24.28
N ILE A 125 8.99 11.22 -23.83
CA ILE A 125 8.63 9.81 -23.77
C ILE A 125 7.51 9.58 -22.76
N SER A 126 7.55 10.21 -21.59
CA SER A 126 6.48 10.12 -20.59
C SER A 126 5.14 10.61 -21.11
N TYR A 127 5.13 11.76 -21.80
CA TYR A 127 3.92 12.29 -22.41
C TYR A 127 3.42 11.41 -23.57
N ALA A 128 4.31 10.99 -24.46
CA ALA A 128 3.96 10.10 -25.57
C ALA A 128 3.38 8.78 -25.04
N PHE A 129 3.99 8.20 -24.01
CA PHE A 129 3.50 7.00 -23.36
C PHE A 129 2.11 7.22 -22.75
N ALA A 130 1.90 8.33 -22.03
CA ALA A 130 0.61 8.69 -21.45
C ALA A 130 -0.51 8.84 -22.50
N PHE A 131 -0.22 9.49 -23.63
CA PHE A 131 -1.19 9.66 -24.71
C PHE A 131 -1.49 8.33 -25.44
N VAL A 132 -0.48 7.48 -25.63
CA VAL A 132 -0.67 6.15 -26.22
C VAL A 132 -1.51 5.27 -25.30
N THR A 133 -1.23 5.23 -24.00
CA THR A 133 -2.05 4.44 -23.05
C THR A 133 -3.46 4.97 -22.95
N PHE A 134 -3.66 6.29 -22.94
CA PHE A 134 -4.98 6.92 -22.99
C PHE A 134 -5.76 6.53 -24.26
N SER A 135 -5.12 6.62 -25.43
CA SER A 135 -5.74 6.27 -26.71
C SER A 135 -6.11 4.79 -26.79
N ILE A 136 -5.25 3.91 -26.27
CA ILE A 136 -5.54 2.47 -26.18
C ILE A 136 -6.67 2.20 -25.19
N ALA A 137 -6.71 2.91 -24.06
CA ALA A 137 -7.75 2.76 -23.06
C ALA A 137 -9.14 3.07 -23.64
N LEU A 138 -9.27 4.17 -24.40
CA LEU A 138 -10.53 4.53 -25.07
C LEU A 138 -10.99 3.45 -26.05
N LYS A 139 -10.07 2.84 -26.81
CA LYS A 139 -10.43 1.84 -27.83
C LYS A 139 -10.68 0.43 -27.29
N LYS A 140 -10.01 0.05 -26.20
CA LYS A 140 -10.01 -1.34 -25.71
C LYS A 140 -10.85 -1.56 -24.47
N PHE A 141 -11.20 -0.52 -23.72
CA PHE A 141 -12.01 -0.69 -22.54
C PHE A 141 -13.47 -0.89 -22.96
N ASN A 142 -14.11 -1.92 -22.40
CA ASN A 142 -15.51 -2.23 -22.70
C ASN A 142 -16.33 -2.02 -21.43
N PHE A 143 -17.20 -1.01 -21.44
CA PHE A 143 -18.01 -0.64 -20.27
C PHE A 143 -19.14 -1.66 -20.01
N SER A 144 -19.71 -2.26 -21.05
CA SER A 144 -20.76 -3.28 -20.92
C SER A 144 -20.27 -4.60 -20.30
N SER A 145 -19.01 -4.97 -20.53
CA SER A 145 -18.38 -6.14 -19.86
C SER A 145 -18.06 -5.86 -18.39
N TYR A 146 -17.93 -4.58 -18.06
CA TYR A 146 -17.58 -4.10 -16.74
C TYR A 146 -18.79 -4.05 -15.80
N SER A 147 -19.97 -3.63 -16.28
CA SER A 147 -21.19 -3.53 -15.45
C SER A 147 -21.73 -4.90 -15.02
N ASN A 148 -21.56 -5.92 -15.85
CA ASN A 148 -22.07 -7.28 -15.60
C ASN A 148 -21.21 -8.13 -14.66
N PHE A 149 -20.18 -7.56 -14.02
CA PHE A 149 -19.24 -8.34 -13.21
C PHE A 149 -19.80 -8.64 -11.80
N THR A 150 -19.85 -9.93 -11.46
CA THR A 150 -20.13 -10.42 -10.10
C THR A 150 -18.85 -10.98 -9.49
N VAL A 151 -18.33 -10.31 -8.46
CA VAL A 151 -17.19 -10.81 -7.68
C VAL A 151 -17.70 -11.93 -6.78
N SER A 152 -17.53 -13.18 -7.21
CA SER A 152 -17.69 -14.33 -6.32
C SER A 152 -16.42 -14.48 -5.49
N SER A 153 -16.55 -14.41 -4.16
CA SER A 153 -15.49 -14.84 -3.25
C SER A 153 -15.16 -16.30 -3.56
N GLU A 154 -13.96 -16.59 -4.08
CA GLU A 154 -13.49 -17.96 -4.23
C GLU A 154 -13.51 -18.62 -2.84
N LYS A 155 -14.35 -19.65 -2.68
CA LYS A 155 -14.32 -20.52 -1.50
C LYS A 155 -13.02 -21.31 -1.56
N GLY A 156 -11.97 -20.79 -0.95
CA GLY A 156 -10.72 -21.53 -0.79
C GLY A 156 -10.92 -22.66 0.23
N GLU A 157 -10.67 -23.89 -0.18
CA GLU A 157 -10.51 -25.03 0.74
C GLU A 157 -9.33 -24.77 1.68
N VAL A 158 -9.46 -25.18 2.95
CA VAL A 158 -8.38 -25.10 3.96
C VAL A 158 -7.28 -26.06 3.52
N LYS A 159 -6.20 -25.53 2.91
CA LYS A 159 -5.17 -26.36 2.27
C LYS A 159 -4.21 -27.05 3.25
N GLU A 160 -4.03 -26.54 4.46
CA GLU A 160 -3.15 -27.14 5.46
C GLU A 160 -3.68 -26.86 6.87
N GLU A 161 -3.95 -27.91 7.64
CA GLU A 161 -4.23 -27.80 9.07
C GLU A 161 -2.93 -27.55 9.84
N ILE A 162 -2.95 -26.57 10.73
CA ILE A 162 -1.84 -26.32 11.64
C ILE A 162 -2.18 -27.01 12.96
N SER A 163 -1.47 -28.10 13.27
CA SER A 163 -1.63 -28.78 14.56
C SER A 163 -0.88 -28.02 15.65
N PHE A 164 -1.65 -27.43 16.56
CA PHE A 164 -1.17 -26.63 17.68
C PHE A 164 -1.22 -27.43 18.99
N LYS A 165 -0.47 -28.54 19.10
CA LYS A 165 -0.43 -29.29 20.36
C LYS A 165 0.34 -28.49 21.44
N SER A 166 -0.32 -28.23 22.56
CA SER A 166 0.22 -27.78 23.85
C SER A 166 1.11 -26.53 23.86
N SER A 167 0.78 -25.48 23.12
CA SER A 167 1.55 -24.23 23.13
C SER A 167 0.84 -23.11 23.89
N ASN A 168 1.60 -22.22 24.52
CA ASN A 168 1.09 -21.00 25.16
C ASN A 168 0.31 -20.13 24.14
N PRO A 169 -0.86 -19.56 24.50
CA PRO A 169 -1.63 -18.60 23.71
C PRO A 169 -0.81 -17.58 22.90
N LEU A 170 0.22 -16.97 23.51
CA LEU A 170 1.10 -16.02 22.83
C LEU A 170 1.89 -16.70 21.71
N VAL A 171 2.49 -17.85 21.99
CA VAL A 171 3.30 -18.61 21.03
C VAL A 171 2.44 -19.09 19.87
N LEU A 172 1.19 -19.46 20.12
CA LEU A 172 0.23 -19.84 19.08
C LEU A 172 -0.06 -18.67 18.12
N THR A 173 -0.42 -17.52 18.68
CA THR A 173 -0.70 -16.32 17.90
C THR A 173 0.52 -15.86 17.11
N LEU A 174 1.71 -15.97 17.72
CA LEU A 174 2.97 -15.62 17.10
C LEU A 174 3.34 -16.57 15.96
N THR A 175 3.34 -17.88 16.20
CA THR A 175 3.66 -18.89 15.17
C THR A 175 2.71 -18.83 13.99
N ARG A 176 1.41 -18.59 14.23
CA ARG A 176 0.43 -18.40 13.17
C ARG A 176 0.77 -17.18 12.32
N ASN A 177 0.99 -16.02 12.92
CA ASN A 177 1.27 -14.78 12.20
C ASN A 177 2.66 -14.80 11.51
N LEU A 178 3.62 -15.54 12.07
CA LEU A 178 4.92 -15.75 11.45
C LEU A 178 4.90 -16.76 10.30
N ARG A 179 3.90 -17.65 10.25
CA ARG A 179 3.73 -18.58 9.12
C ARG A 179 2.89 -17.95 8.01
N ILE A 180 1.77 -17.34 8.38
CA ILE A 180 0.77 -16.82 7.44
C ILE A 180 0.57 -15.34 7.69
N LEU A 181 0.92 -14.55 6.67
CA LEU A 181 0.64 -13.13 6.60
C LEU A 181 -0.69 -12.93 5.85
N GLU A 182 -1.59 -12.17 6.45
CA GLU A 182 -2.80 -11.69 5.77
C GLU A 182 -2.48 -10.31 5.20
N VAL A 183 -2.44 -10.24 3.88
CA VAL A 183 -2.32 -8.98 3.16
C VAL A 183 -3.66 -8.72 2.52
N GLY A 184 -4.24 -7.58 2.85
CA GLY A 184 -5.46 -7.15 2.21
C GLY A 184 -5.43 -5.68 1.94
N GLY A 185 -6.45 -5.24 1.25
CA GLY A 185 -6.62 -3.86 0.87
C GLY A 185 -7.84 -3.74 0.01
N ARG A 186 -8.37 -2.52 -0.04
CA ARG A 186 -9.34 -2.21 -1.08
C ARG A 186 -8.58 -2.10 -2.38
N VAL A 187 -8.78 -3.13 -3.19
CA VAL A 187 -8.38 -3.08 -4.58
C VAL A 187 -9.56 -2.53 -5.35
N ASN A 188 -9.26 -1.53 -6.15
CA ASN A 188 -10.19 -1.09 -7.15
C ASN A 188 -10.13 -2.11 -8.29
N TRP A 189 -10.85 -3.20 -8.09
CA TRP A 189 -11.05 -4.16 -9.13
C TRP A 189 -12.11 -3.58 -10.03
N MET A 190 -11.67 -2.95 -11.12
CA MET A 190 -12.59 -2.67 -12.21
C MET A 190 -13.72 -1.77 -11.71
N GLY A 191 -13.36 -0.66 -11.04
CA GLY A 191 -14.20 0.40 -10.44
C GLY A 191 -15.24 0.00 -9.41
N VAL A 192 -15.33 -1.28 -9.07
CA VAL A 192 -15.90 -1.71 -7.80
C VAL A 192 -14.78 -1.74 -6.77
N SER A 193 -14.89 -0.88 -5.76
CA SER A 193 -13.98 -0.91 -4.61
C SER A 193 -14.27 -2.15 -3.77
N THR A 194 -13.57 -3.25 -4.07
CA THR A 194 -13.67 -4.51 -3.34
C THR A 194 -12.53 -4.64 -2.35
N PHE A 195 -12.86 -5.02 -1.11
CA PHE A 195 -11.82 -5.45 -0.19
C PHE A 195 -11.39 -6.87 -0.57
N VAL A 196 -10.13 -7.02 -0.98
CA VAL A 196 -9.53 -8.34 -1.24
C VAL A 196 -8.50 -8.58 -0.16
N SER A 197 -8.60 -9.74 0.49
CA SER A 197 -7.57 -10.26 1.39
C SER A 197 -7.03 -11.56 0.85
N ARG A 198 -5.72 -11.74 1.00
CA ARG A 198 -5.03 -12.98 0.65
C ARG A 198 -4.08 -13.37 1.75
N ARG A 199 -4.13 -14.65 2.11
CA ARG A 199 -3.13 -15.30 2.95
C ARG A 199 -1.91 -15.67 2.11
N VAL A 200 -0.74 -15.21 2.54
CA VAL A 200 0.55 -15.48 1.92
C VAL A 200 1.50 -15.99 2.99
N GLU A 201 2.28 -17.02 2.69
CA GLU A 201 3.29 -17.49 3.62
C GLU A 201 4.38 -16.43 3.81
N LEU A 202 4.71 -16.11 5.07
CA LEU A 202 5.65 -15.03 5.40
C LEU A 202 7.01 -15.23 4.75
N TRP A 203 7.52 -16.47 4.71
CA TRP A 203 8.81 -16.77 4.10
C TRP A 203 8.88 -16.40 2.61
N LYS A 204 7.76 -16.49 1.87
CA LYS A 204 7.68 -16.07 0.46
C LYS A 204 7.81 -14.55 0.33
N VAL A 205 7.18 -13.81 1.25
CA VAL A 205 7.27 -12.35 1.29
C VAL A 205 8.68 -11.92 1.69
N MET A 206 9.27 -12.57 2.69
CA MET A 206 10.63 -12.33 3.15
C MET A 206 11.67 -12.61 2.04
N LEU A 207 11.51 -13.70 1.28
CA LEU A 207 12.38 -13.98 0.13
C LEU A 207 12.26 -12.87 -0.93
N GLY A 208 11.04 -12.40 -1.19
CA GLY A 208 10.81 -11.28 -2.10
C GLY A 208 11.44 -9.97 -1.61
N SER A 209 11.35 -9.65 -0.32
CA SER A 209 11.98 -8.45 0.26
C SER A 209 13.51 -8.56 0.27
N SER A 210 14.08 -9.75 0.52
CA SER A 210 15.51 -9.99 0.40
C SER A 210 16.03 -9.79 -1.02
N ILE A 211 15.38 -10.38 -2.03
CA ILE A 211 15.77 -10.18 -3.44
C ILE A 211 15.67 -8.70 -3.81
N SER A 212 14.59 -8.02 -3.40
CA SER A 212 14.39 -6.60 -3.68
C SER A 212 15.47 -5.73 -3.03
N ALA A 213 15.85 -6.02 -1.78
CA ALA A 213 16.92 -5.31 -1.08
C ALA A 213 18.28 -5.52 -1.78
N ILE A 214 18.58 -6.72 -2.27
CA ILE A 214 19.81 -6.98 -3.03
C ILE A 214 19.82 -6.19 -4.34
N ILE A 215 18.71 -6.16 -5.08
CA ILE A 215 18.60 -5.36 -6.32
C ILE A 215 18.80 -3.87 -6.01
N LEU A 216 18.16 -3.37 -4.94
CA LEU A 216 18.31 -1.98 -4.50
C LEU A 216 19.74 -1.65 -4.08
N TYR A 217 20.47 -2.57 -3.45
CA TYR A 217 21.88 -2.38 -3.13
C TYR A 217 22.70 -2.08 -4.39
N PHE A 218 22.54 -2.87 -5.45
CA PHE A 218 23.25 -2.65 -6.70
C PHE A 218 22.85 -1.31 -7.35
N ILE A 219 21.58 -0.93 -7.27
CA ILE A 219 21.11 0.37 -7.78
C ILE A 219 21.74 1.52 -6.99
N LEU A 220 21.64 1.50 -5.66
CA LEU A 220 22.11 2.56 -4.78
C LEU A 220 23.64 2.70 -4.82
N SER A 221 24.38 1.60 -5.00
CA SER A 221 25.84 1.62 -5.15
C SER A 221 26.34 2.38 -6.38
N ARG A 222 25.45 2.69 -7.33
CA ARG A 222 25.77 3.40 -8.58
C ARG A 222 25.35 4.86 -8.59
N ILE A 223 24.68 5.35 -7.55
CA ILE A 223 24.13 6.70 -7.46
C ILE A 223 24.87 7.46 -6.36
N ASN A 224 25.35 8.67 -6.64
CA ASN A 224 26.12 9.47 -5.68
C ASN A 224 25.26 10.07 -4.54
N ASP A 225 23.95 10.24 -4.75
CA ASP A 225 23.00 10.66 -3.72
C ASP A 225 21.79 9.72 -3.70
N GLY A 226 21.80 8.78 -2.76
CA GLY A 226 20.75 7.77 -2.60
C GLY A 226 19.60 8.19 -1.69
N SER A 227 19.69 9.35 -1.02
CA SER A 227 18.76 9.76 0.04
C SER A 227 17.30 9.74 -0.42
N PHE A 228 17.05 10.29 -1.61
CA PHE A 228 15.73 10.32 -2.24
C PHE A 228 15.17 8.91 -2.50
N LEU A 229 15.99 8.00 -3.03
CA LEU A 229 15.56 6.65 -3.36
C LEU A 229 15.29 5.84 -2.07
N VAL A 230 16.10 6.02 -1.03
CA VAL A 230 15.88 5.39 0.29
C VAL A 230 14.55 5.84 0.91
N PHE A 231 14.18 7.12 0.79
CA PHE A 231 12.87 7.60 1.22
C PHE A 231 11.70 6.85 0.55
N TYR A 232 11.76 6.61 -0.77
CA TYR A 232 10.71 5.84 -1.45
C TYR A 232 10.65 4.38 -0.99
N VAL A 233 11.79 3.77 -0.62
CA VAL A 233 11.81 2.42 -0.05
C VAL A 233 11.13 2.43 1.32
N LEU A 234 11.41 3.43 2.15
CA LEU A 234 10.77 3.63 3.46
C LEU A 234 9.26 3.86 3.32
N PHE A 235 8.86 4.73 2.38
CA PHE A 235 7.46 4.97 2.04
C PHE A 235 6.77 3.71 1.50
N GLY A 236 7.46 2.90 0.70
CA GLY A 236 6.99 1.61 0.24
C GLY A 236 6.77 0.62 1.39
N GLY A 237 7.68 0.58 2.37
CA GLY A 237 7.54 -0.21 3.59
C GLY A 237 6.34 0.24 4.45
N TRP A 238 6.17 1.55 4.61
CA TRP A 238 4.99 2.14 5.26
C TRP A 238 3.69 1.74 4.55
N PHE A 239 3.68 1.85 3.23
CA PHE A 239 2.53 1.48 2.41
C PHE A 239 2.17 -0.01 2.57
N PHE A 240 3.17 -0.88 2.54
CA PHE A 240 2.98 -2.32 2.73
C PHE A 240 2.41 -2.64 4.12
N MET A 241 2.86 -1.91 5.16
CA MET A 241 2.29 -2.01 6.50
C MET A 241 0.81 -1.60 6.53
N ILE A 242 0.41 -0.53 5.84
CA ILE A 242 -1.00 -0.12 5.73
C ILE A 242 -1.85 -1.23 5.13
N MET A 243 -1.36 -1.94 4.11
CA MET A 243 -2.08 -3.07 3.53
C MET A 243 -2.33 -4.17 4.57
N ILE A 244 -1.30 -4.58 5.30
CA ILE A 244 -1.44 -5.58 6.38
C ILE A 244 -2.40 -5.07 7.45
N ALA A 245 -2.28 -3.81 7.86
CA ALA A 245 -3.11 -3.22 8.88
C ALA A 245 -4.59 -3.15 8.47
N SER A 246 -4.87 -2.89 7.18
CA SER A 246 -6.24 -2.82 6.66
C SER A 246 -6.95 -4.18 6.65
N ALA A 247 -6.20 -5.29 6.64
CA ALA A 247 -6.75 -6.65 6.70
C ALA A 247 -6.85 -7.22 8.11
N ALA A 248 -6.15 -6.61 9.06
CA ALA A 248 -6.19 -7.01 10.45
C ALA A 248 -7.62 -6.92 11.00
N PHE A 249 -8.01 -7.89 11.83
CA PHE A 249 -9.34 -8.01 12.46
C PHE A 249 -10.54 -8.24 11.52
N ILE A 250 -10.44 -7.92 10.21
CA ILE A 250 -11.51 -8.19 9.23
C ILE A 250 -11.50 -9.66 8.78
N THR A 251 -10.30 -10.22 8.67
CA THR A 251 -10.05 -11.58 8.15
C THR A 251 -9.94 -12.62 9.25
N GLU A 252 -9.94 -12.15 10.50
CA GLU A 252 -9.71 -12.92 11.70
C GLU A 252 -11.06 -13.36 12.30
N PRO A 253 -11.35 -14.66 12.47
CA PRO A 253 -12.55 -15.13 13.15
C PRO A 253 -12.47 -14.87 14.67
N ILE A 254 -12.52 -13.60 15.07
CA ILE A 254 -12.31 -13.14 16.47
C ILE A 254 -13.25 -13.86 17.45
N TRP A 255 -14.48 -14.19 17.05
CA TRP A 255 -15.43 -14.91 17.91
C TRP A 255 -14.93 -16.29 18.35
N LEU A 256 -14.05 -16.95 17.58
CA LEU A 256 -13.44 -18.22 17.97
C LEU A 256 -12.41 -17.99 19.08
N ASP A 257 -11.58 -16.97 18.94
CA ASP A 257 -10.51 -16.65 19.87
C ASP A 257 -11.04 -16.11 21.22
N MET A 258 -12.18 -15.43 21.22
CA MET A 258 -12.83 -14.95 22.45
C MET A 258 -13.34 -16.07 23.38
N ASN A 259 -13.42 -17.31 22.90
CA ASN A 259 -13.73 -18.45 23.77
C ASN A 259 -12.52 -18.92 24.59
N VAL A 260 -11.32 -18.46 24.25
CA VAL A 260 -10.05 -18.97 24.79
C VAL A 260 -9.24 -17.87 25.47
N MET A 261 -9.40 -16.61 25.07
CA MET A 261 -8.64 -15.48 25.59
C MET A 261 -9.55 -14.29 25.89
N THR A 262 -9.15 -13.45 26.84
CA THR A 262 -9.81 -12.15 27.04
C THR A 262 -9.53 -11.21 25.85
N PRO A 263 -10.41 -10.23 25.56
CA PRO A 263 -10.21 -9.26 24.50
C PRO A 263 -8.85 -8.56 24.51
N GLU A 264 -8.38 -8.24 25.71
CA GLU A 264 -7.10 -7.57 25.94
C GLU A 264 -5.90 -8.50 25.69
N GLU A 265 -5.94 -9.74 26.17
CA GLU A 265 -4.85 -10.70 25.93
C GLU A 265 -4.73 -11.03 24.44
N PHE A 266 -5.87 -11.26 23.78
CA PHE A 266 -5.91 -11.52 22.35
C PHE A 266 -5.32 -10.35 21.56
N SER A 267 -5.78 -9.12 21.80
CA SER A 267 -5.33 -7.95 21.05
C SER A 267 -3.84 -7.70 21.26
N ARG A 268 -3.33 -7.84 22.49
CA ARG A 268 -1.90 -7.73 22.80
C ARG A 268 -1.09 -8.73 22.01
N TYR A 269 -1.44 -10.02 22.06
CA TYR A 269 -0.69 -11.06 21.35
C TYR A 269 -0.80 -10.91 19.83
N TYR A 270 -1.96 -10.55 19.33
CA TYR A 270 -2.21 -10.38 17.90
C TYR A 270 -1.44 -9.19 17.33
N LEU A 271 -1.55 -8.01 17.95
CA LEU A 271 -0.87 -6.80 17.48
C LEU A 271 0.65 -6.92 17.57
N THR A 272 1.17 -7.45 18.66
CA THR A 272 2.62 -7.66 18.81
C THR A 272 3.16 -8.67 17.79
N SER A 273 2.42 -9.76 17.54
CA SER A 273 2.80 -10.75 16.53
C SER A 273 2.79 -10.18 15.11
N LYS A 274 1.79 -9.35 14.76
CA LYS A 274 1.75 -8.66 13.46
C LYS A 274 2.87 -7.63 13.32
N ALA A 275 3.12 -6.82 14.34
CA ALA A 275 4.22 -5.86 14.35
C ALA A 275 5.58 -6.55 14.16
N LEU A 276 5.81 -7.67 14.84
CA LEU A 276 7.02 -8.48 14.67
C LEU A 276 7.13 -9.06 13.26
N SER A 277 6.02 -9.55 12.70
CA SER A 277 5.98 -10.08 11.33
C SER A 277 6.37 -9.00 10.31
N ILE A 278 5.88 -7.76 10.50
CA ILE A 278 6.26 -6.61 9.67
C ILE A 278 7.75 -6.30 9.81
N ALA A 279 8.29 -6.27 11.04
CA ALA A 279 9.71 -6.03 11.29
C ALA A 279 10.59 -7.09 10.59
N ILE A 280 10.20 -8.37 10.62
CA ILE A 280 10.94 -9.45 9.96
C ILE A 280 10.93 -9.27 8.45
N ILE A 281 9.78 -8.96 7.85
CA ILE A 281 9.67 -8.76 6.40
C ILE A 281 10.48 -7.55 5.92
N LEU A 282 10.52 -6.48 6.72
CA LEU A 282 11.26 -5.26 6.39
C LEU A 282 12.74 -5.31 6.79
N SER A 283 13.16 -6.31 7.57
CA SER A 283 14.54 -6.47 8.02
C SER A 283 15.58 -6.48 6.90
N PRO A 284 15.35 -7.04 5.68
CA PRO A 284 16.34 -6.96 4.61
C PRO A 284 16.62 -5.51 4.15
N PHE A 285 15.60 -4.64 4.15
CA PHE A 285 15.78 -3.23 3.83
C PHE A 285 16.48 -2.48 4.97
N ALA A 286 16.23 -2.85 6.23
CA ALA A 286 16.95 -2.30 7.36
C ALA A 286 18.44 -2.64 7.32
N ILE A 287 18.78 -3.90 7.01
CA ILE A 287 20.17 -4.34 6.83
C ILE A 287 20.82 -3.54 5.68
N LEU A 288 20.11 -3.38 4.56
CA LEU A 288 20.58 -2.55 3.45
C LEU A 288 20.85 -1.10 3.89
N SER A 289 19.91 -0.48 4.60
CA SER A 289 20.06 0.89 5.13
C SER A 289 21.28 1.00 6.05
N LEU A 290 21.52 0.01 6.92
CA LEU A 290 22.71 -0.02 7.78
C LEU A 290 24.02 -0.13 6.98
N ILE A 291 24.07 -1.00 5.96
CA ILE A 291 25.24 -1.14 5.08
C ILE A 291 25.57 0.18 4.38
N LEU A 292 24.55 0.94 4.02
CA LEU A 292 24.68 2.25 3.36
C LEU A 292 24.84 3.43 4.33
N GLY A 293 24.86 3.19 5.65
CA GLY A 293 25.05 4.22 6.67
C GLY A 293 23.78 4.99 7.08
N TYR A 294 22.61 4.59 6.61
CA TYR A 294 21.32 5.21 6.91
C TYR A 294 20.68 4.61 8.18
N LEU A 295 21.21 4.96 9.36
CA LEU A 295 20.72 4.44 10.65
C LEU A 295 19.25 4.80 10.93
N GLY A 296 18.83 6.02 10.57
CA GLY A 296 17.45 6.49 10.77
C GLY A 296 16.43 5.64 10.03
N ASP A 297 16.72 5.28 8.78
CA ASP A 297 15.85 4.43 7.96
C ASP A 297 15.83 2.99 8.45
N ALA A 298 16.96 2.46 8.93
CA ALA A 298 17.01 1.15 9.54
C ALA A 298 16.09 1.05 10.78
N LEU A 299 16.11 2.08 11.63
CA LEU A 299 15.15 2.20 12.74
C LEU A 299 13.72 2.40 12.24
N GLY A 300 13.54 3.12 11.14
CA GLY A 300 12.29 3.21 10.38
C GLY A 300 11.66 1.85 10.12
N PHE A 301 12.42 0.95 9.51
CA PHE A 301 11.96 -0.38 9.12
C PHE A 301 11.71 -1.34 10.28
N ILE A 302 12.56 -1.35 11.31
CA ILE A 302 12.50 -2.36 12.40
C ILE A 302 11.72 -1.86 13.62
N VAL A 303 11.65 -0.56 13.86
CA VAL A 303 11.04 0.01 15.08
C VAL A 303 9.82 0.85 14.75
N PHE A 304 9.99 1.88 13.95
CA PHE A 304 8.95 2.91 13.78
C PHE A 304 7.75 2.41 12.98
N ILE A 305 7.96 1.73 11.85
CA ILE A 305 6.88 1.15 11.04
C ILE A 305 6.12 0.07 11.84
N PRO A 306 6.78 -0.90 12.50
CA PRO A 306 6.10 -1.86 13.37
C PRO A 306 5.28 -1.23 14.50
N LEU A 307 5.80 -0.24 15.22
CA LEU A 307 5.04 0.44 16.28
C LEU A 307 3.85 1.22 15.72
N SER A 308 4.01 1.85 14.57
CA SER A 308 2.93 2.54 13.86
C SER A 308 1.81 1.57 13.45
N SER A 309 2.16 0.34 13.09
CA SER A 309 1.19 -0.68 12.72
C SER A 309 0.21 -0.99 13.87
N ILE A 310 0.67 -0.97 15.12
CA ILE A 310 -0.18 -1.19 16.32
C ILE A 310 -1.23 -0.07 16.42
N PHE A 311 -0.80 1.18 16.27
CA PHE A 311 -1.69 2.34 16.29
C PHE A 311 -2.75 2.28 15.18
N ILE A 312 -2.30 2.02 13.95
CA ILE A 312 -3.18 2.01 12.76
C ILE A 312 -4.15 0.83 12.80
N MET A 313 -3.68 -0.37 13.12
CA MET A 313 -4.54 -1.56 13.27
C MET A 313 -5.63 -1.33 14.33
N SER A 314 -5.28 -0.68 15.44
CA SER A 314 -6.23 -0.37 16.51
C SER A 314 -7.30 0.61 16.03
N LEU A 315 -6.91 1.72 15.40
CA LEU A 315 -7.86 2.66 14.80
C LEU A 315 -8.79 1.98 13.79
N TYR A 316 -8.23 1.12 12.94
CA TYR A 316 -9.04 0.39 11.97
C TYR A 316 -10.00 -0.60 12.62
N ALA A 317 -9.58 -1.35 13.62
CA ALA A 317 -10.44 -2.30 14.34
C ALA A 317 -11.70 -1.64 14.91
N ARG A 318 -11.58 -0.44 15.49
CA ARG A 318 -12.69 0.24 16.16
C ARG A 318 -13.56 1.08 15.22
N TYR A 319 -12.95 1.82 14.31
CA TYR A 319 -13.62 2.85 13.53
C TYR A 319 -13.77 2.50 12.04
N TYR A 320 -13.03 1.50 11.56
CA TYR A 320 -12.95 1.13 10.17
C TYR A 320 -13.18 -0.37 9.95
N GLN A 321 -14.32 -0.87 10.42
CA GLN A 321 -14.79 -2.21 10.10
C GLN A 321 -15.23 -2.24 8.63
N GLN A 322 -14.30 -2.53 7.72
CA GLN A 322 -14.65 -2.71 6.32
C GLN A 322 -15.35 -4.06 6.18
N ARG A 323 -16.68 -4.06 6.08
CA ARG A 323 -17.39 -5.24 5.60
C ARG A 323 -16.96 -5.49 4.14
N TYR A 324 -16.67 -6.74 3.79
CA TYR A 324 -16.22 -7.16 2.45
C TYR A 324 -17.09 -6.58 1.31
N ASN A 325 -18.38 -6.36 1.56
CA ASN A 325 -19.37 -5.99 0.55
C ASN A 325 -19.89 -4.54 0.66
N MET A 326 -19.38 -3.69 1.56
CA MET A 326 -19.91 -2.32 1.71
C MET A 326 -19.15 -1.30 0.84
N PRO A 327 -19.85 -0.48 0.03
CA PRO A 327 -19.23 0.61 -0.72
C PRO A 327 -18.58 1.64 0.20
N ILE A 328 -17.60 2.39 -0.32
CA ILE A 328 -16.95 3.46 0.44
C ILE A 328 -17.92 4.63 0.58
N ASN A 329 -18.70 4.65 1.66
CA ASN A 329 -19.34 5.88 2.09
C ASN A 329 -18.27 6.79 2.73
N VAL A 330 -18.18 8.03 2.27
CA VAL A 330 -17.35 9.06 2.92
C VAL A 330 -18.10 9.51 4.16
N SER A 331 -17.60 9.14 5.34
CA SER A 331 -18.14 9.60 6.62
C SER A 331 -17.10 10.44 7.35
N PRO A 332 -17.52 11.43 8.18
CA PRO A 332 -16.58 12.26 8.94
C PRO A 332 -15.61 11.43 9.80
N ILE A 333 -16.10 10.32 10.38
CA ILE A 333 -15.28 9.39 11.15
C ILE A 333 -14.21 8.71 10.28
N ARG A 334 -14.50 8.38 9.02
CA ARG A 334 -13.52 7.79 8.10
C ARG A 334 -12.46 8.80 7.67
N LEU A 335 -12.85 10.05 7.45
CA LEU A 335 -11.92 11.13 7.15
C LEU A 335 -10.98 11.37 8.34
N LEU A 336 -11.53 11.44 9.55
CA LEU A 336 -10.75 11.55 10.78
C LEU A 336 -9.77 10.38 10.92
N VAL A 337 -10.22 9.13 10.75
CA VAL A 337 -9.34 7.96 10.81
C VAL A 337 -8.23 8.04 9.76
N SER A 338 -8.55 8.44 8.52
CA SER A 338 -7.55 8.63 7.46
C SER A 338 -6.48 9.65 7.86
N LEU A 339 -6.89 10.78 8.44
CA LEU A 339 -5.96 11.80 8.94
C LEU A 339 -5.11 11.25 10.09
N LEU A 340 -5.71 10.60 11.07
CA LEU A 340 -4.99 10.00 12.19
C LEU A 340 -3.97 8.95 11.72
N THR A 341 -4.32 8.11 10.74
CA THR A 341 -3.38 7.11 10.20
C THR A 341 -2.19 7.73 9.46
N SER A 342 -2.27 9.00 9.05
CA SER A 342 -1.14 9.72 8.44
C SER A 342 -0.17 10.32 9.45
N ILE A 343 -0.58 10.48 10.72
CA ILE A 343 0.24 11.11 11.77
C ILE A 343 1.62 10.44 11.93
N PRO A 344 1.74 9.10 12.02
CA PRO A 344 3.04 8.48 12.22
C PRO A 344 3.93 8.47 10.96
N LEU A 345 3.42 8.94 9.82
CA LEU A 345 4.26 9.18 8.63
C LEU A 345 5.12 10.44 8.78
N ILE A 346 4.66 11.44 9.54
CA ILE A 346 5.35 12.74 9.67
C ILE A 346 6.78 12.56 10.22
N PRO A 347 7.02 11.85 11.33
CA PRO A 347 8.37 11.65 11.83
C PRO A 347 9.23 10.80 10.89
N LEU A 348 8.65 9.84 10.17
CA LEU A 348 9.35 9.07 9.14
C LEU A 348 9.88 9.95 8.01
N ILE A 349 9.07 10.91 7.54
CA ILE A 349 9.50 11.90 6.55
C ILE A 349 10.63 12.76 7.13
N ILE A 350 10.51 13.24 8.37
CA ILE A 350 11.58 14.04 8.98
C ILE A 350 12.89 13.24 9.07
N LEU A 351 12.81 11.96 9.44
CA LEU A 351 13.95 11.05 9.55
C LEU A 351 14.70 10.87 8.23
N SER A 352 13.98 10.66 7.13
CA SER A 352 14.60 10.37 5.83
C SER A 352 15.37 11.56 5.26
N PHE A 353 15.04 12.79 5.68
CA PHE A 353 15.69 14.02 5.22
C PHE A 353 16.58 14.66 6.30
N LEU A 354 16.71 14.03 7.47
CA LEU A 354 17.58 14.54 8.51
C LEU A 354 19.05 14.32 8.08
N PRO A 355 19.91 15.35 8.13
CA PRO A 355 21.33 15.17 7.84
C PRO A 355 21.96 14.06 8.70
N ALA A 356 22.81 13.23 8.09
CA ALA A 356 23.38 12.04 8.75
C ALA A 356 24.06 12.35 10.10
N TYR A 357 24.70 13.52 10.23
CA TYR A 357 25.33 13.94 11.49
C TYR A 357 24.31 14.26 12.61
N LEU A 358 23.09 14.70 12.26
CA LEU A 358 21.99 14.92 13.21
C LEU A 358 21.26 13.62 13.56
N ILE A 359 21.31 12.59 12.71
CA ILE A 359 20.73 11.27 13.02
C ILE A 359 21.47 10.62 14.20
N LEU A 360 22.78 10.87 14.33
CA LEU A 360 23.57 10.43 15.48
C LEU A 360 23.31 11.25 16.75
N CYS A 361 22.50 12.33 16.66
CA CYS A 361 22.10 13.11 17.82
C CYS A 361 21.08 12.31 18.64
N LEU A 362 21.58 11.68 19.71
CA LEU A 362 20.80 10.85 20.64
C LEU A 362 19.47 11.48 21.08
N PRO A 363 19.39 12.81 21.39
CA PRO A 363 18.13 13.47 21.71
C PRO A 363 17.07 13.41 20.61
N ILE A 364 17.46 13.57 19.34
CA ILE A 364 16.52 13.56 18.21
C ILE A 364 15.97 12.15 18.02
N MET A 365 16.82 11.12 18.00
CA MET A 365 16.38 9.73 17.88
C MET A 365 15.51 9.28 19.06
N PHE A 366 15.88 9.70 20.27
CA PHE A 366 15.08 9.43 21.47
C PHE A 366 13.68 10.04 21.38
N SER A 367 13.55 11.27 20.87
CA SER A 367 12.25 11.91 20.68
C SER A 367 11.33 11.12 19.74
N PHE A 368 11.87 10.54 18.66
CA PHE A 368 11.09 9.70 17.75
C PHE A 368 10.66 8.39 18.41
N ILE A 369 11.56 7.73 19.13
CA ILE A 369 11.23 6.50 19.88
C ILE A 369 10.10 6.78 20.88
N VAL A 370 10.21 7.86 21.65
CA VAL A 370 9.17 8.28 22.61
C VAL A 370 7.85 8.56 21.88
N PHE A 371 7.88 9.25 20.74
CA PHE A 371 6.68 9.49 19.93
C PHE A 371 6.00 8.18 19.51
N TYR A 372 6.73 7.21 18.94
CA TYR A 372 6.11 5.94 18.52
C TYR A 372 5.61 5.09 19.69
N LEU A 373 6.32 5.12 20.82
CA LEU A 373 5.87 4.42 22.04
C LEU A 373 4.60 5.08 22.60
N THR A 374 4.55 6.41 22.67
CA THR A 374 3.39 7.15 23.21
C THR A 374 2.12 6.93 22.39
N ILE A 375 2.21 6.81 21.06
CA ILE A 375 1.03 6.53 20.23
C ILE A 375 0.61 5.04 20.27
N SER A 376 1.55 4.10 20.49
CA SER A 376 1.28 2.66 20.36
C SER A 376 0.96 1.96 21.68
N LEU A 377 1.71 2.26 22.75
CA LEU A 377 1.57 1.61 24.06
C LEU A 377 0.17 1.73 24.68
N PRO A 378 -0.56 2.86 24.57
CA PRO A 378 -1.92 2.95 25.11
C PRO A 378 -2.85 1.86 24.55
N PHE A 379 -2.70 1.51 23.27
CA PHE A 379 -3.47 0.44 22.66
C PHE A 379 -3.02 -0.94 23.09
N ILE A 380 -1.78 -1.14 23.55
CA ILE A 380 -1.37 -2.44 24.11
C ILE A 380 -2.01 -2.65 25.48
N PHE A 381 -2.11 -1.60 26.30
CA PHE A 381 -2.52 -1.73 27.72
C PHE A 381 -3.96 -1.36 28.03
N SER A 382 -4.74 -0.83 27.08
CA SER A 382 -6.10 -0.37 27.36
C SER A 382 -7.14 -1.49 27.28
N LYS A 383 -7.47 -2.07 28.44
CA LYS A 383 -8.53 -3.08 28.58
C LYS A 383 -9.90 -2.62 28.06
N SER A 384 -10.37 -1.47 28.54
CA SER A 384 -11.70 -0.93 28.19
C SER A 384 -11.86 -0.62 26.69
N TYR A 385 -10.75 -0.22 26.04
CA TYR A 385 -10.73 -0.01 24.60
C TYR A 385 -11.00 -1.32 23.85
N TRP A 386 -10.33 -2.41 24.23
CA TRP A 386 -10.47 -3.70 23.54
C TRP A 386 -11.79 -4.39 23.81
N GLU A 387 -12.29 -4.32 25.03
CA GLU A 387 -13.63 -4.83 25.37
C GLU A 387 -14.69 -4.19 24.47
N SER A 388 -14.72 -2.84 24.41
CA SER A 388 -15.66 -2.10 23.56
C SER A 388 -15.45 -2.37 22.06
N THR A 389 -14.19 -2.50 21.63
CA THR A 389 -13.85 -2.74 20.22
C THR A 389 -14.30 -4.12 19.78
N ILE A 390 -14.00 -5.17 20.55
CA ILE A 390 -14.36 -6.54 20.21
C ILE A 390 -15.86 -6.76 20.34
N GLU A 391 -16.52 -6.23 21.38
CA GLU A 391 -17.97 -6.27 21.51
C GLU A 391 -18.64 -5.71 20.25
N LYS A 392 -18.17 -4.56 19.77
CA LYS A 392 -18.65 -3.96 18.52
C LYS A 392 -18.36 -4.86 17.31
N ILE A 393 -17.18 -5.47 17.21
CA ILE A 393 -16.86 -6.36 16.08
C ILE A 393 -17.81 -7.57 16.08
N VAL A 394 -17.99 -8.26 17.21
CA VAL A 394 -18.84 -9.45 17.30
C VAL A 394 -20.31 -9.11 17.06
N THR A 395 -20.83 -8.04 17.67
CA THR A 395 -22.23 -7.62 17.52
C THR A 395 -22.55 -7.02 16.15
N SER A 396 -21.56 -6.50 15.43
CA SER A 396 -21.75 -5.99 14.07
C SER A 396 -21.67 -7.06 12.98
N VAL A 397 -21.38 -8.32 13.32
CA VAL A 397 -21.37 -9.46 12.38
C VAL A 397 -22.75 -10.15 12.32
N THR A 398 -23.62 -9.91 13.30
CA THR A 398 -25.08 -10.14 13.22
C THR A 398 -25.77 -8.96 12.55
#